data_AF-A0A523QYG0-F1
#
_entry.id   AF-A0A523QYG0-F1
#
_cell.length_a   1.000
_cell.length_b   1.000
_cell.length_c   1.000
_cell.angle_alpha   90.00
_cell.angle_beta   90.00
_cell.angle_gamma   90.00
#
_symmetry.space_group_name_H-M   'P 1'
#
loop_
_entity.id
_entity.type
_entity.pdbx_description
1 polymer ?
#
loop_
_entity_poly.entity_id
_entity_poly.type
_entity_poly.pdbx_seq_one_letter_code
_entity_poly.pdbx_strand_id
1 'polypeptide(L)'
;MKTIIFLLLLLLPLYLGAEFVICNETGIQYEPEIGFDGTNFFVIWSDVRGSRTSIFGARVTQSGTVLDPGGFRLLLQDDEQSHSSIAYDSTNYLVVWKFGC
;
A
#
# COMPACT_ATOMS: atom_id res chain seq x y z
N MET A 1 -49.71 4.17 7.56
CA MET A 1 -49.13 5.02 6.50
C MET A 1 -48.59 6.28 7.17
N LYS A 2 -47.31 6.57 7.36
CA LYS A 2 -46.02 5.92 7.07
C LYS A 2 -45.15 6.16 8.32
N THR A 3 -44.71 5.10 8.98
CA THR A 3 -43.72 5.19 10.05
C THR A 3 -42.35 5.29 9.38
N ILE A 4 -41.74 6.47 9.40
CA ILE A 4 -40.35 6.64 8.97
C ILE A 4 -39.47 6.19 10.13
N ILE A 5 -39.12 4.91 10.10
CA ILE A 5 -37.89 4.41 10.73
C ILE A 5 -36.76 4.91 9.83
N PHE A 6 -36.22 6.09 10.12
CA PHE A 6 -34.90 6.52 9.63
C PHE A 6 -33.93 6.47 10.79
N LEU A 7 -33.85 5.29 11.41
CA LEU A 7 -32.84 4.93 12.39
C LEU A 7 -31.92 3.86 11.79
N LEU A 8 -31.35 4.14 10.61
CA LEU A 8 -30.20 3.39 10.08
C LEU A 8 -29.59 4.11 8.86
N LEU A 9 -28.92 5.26 9.07
CA LEU A 9 -27.90 5.78 8.15
C LEU A 9 -26.94 6.75 8.88
N LEU A 10 -26.79 6.54 10.20
CA LEU A 10 -25.64 6.99 11.00
C LEU A 10 -24.49 5.98 10.82
N LEU A 11 -24.04 5.80 9.58
CA LEU A 11 -22.72 5.25 9.30
C LEU A 11 -22.08 6.17 8.26
N LEU A 12 -21.93 7.44 8.64
CA LEU A 12 -20.73 8.19 8.27
C LEU A 12 -19.58 7.19 8.41
N PRO A 13 -18.76 6.90 7.38
CA PRO A 13 -17.52 6.20 7.65
C PRO A 13 -16.86 7.03 8.74
N LEU A 14 -16.66 6.43 9.92
CA LEU A 14 -15.83 6.99 10.96
C LEU A 14 -14.47 7.11 10.28
N TYR A 15 -14.23 8.26 9.66
CA TYR A 15 -13.10 8.45 8.77
C TYR A 15 -11.87 8.34 9.66
N LEU A 16 -11.20 7.19 9.55
CA LEU A 16 -10.07 6.83 10.39
C LEU A 16 -8.87 7.68 9.94
N GLY A 17 -8.80 8.92 10.43
CA GLY A 17 -7.72 9.88 10.11
C GLY A 17 -7.82 10.49 8.72
N ALA A 18 -7.39 11.73 8.51
CA ALA A 18 -7.44 12.37 7.18
C ALA A 18 -6.83 11.47 6.09
N GLU A 19 -7.41 11.48 4.88
CA GLU A 19 -6.78 10.86 3.71
C GLU A 19 -5.32 11.30 3.59
N PHE A 20 -4.42 10.35 3.40
CA PHE A 20 -3.01 10.63 3.21
C PHE A 20 -2.49 9.87 1.99
N VAL A 21 -1.58 10.54 1.27
CA VAL A 21 -0.97 10.00 0.06
C VAL A 21 0.35 9.32 0.44
N ILE A 22 0.50 8.04 0.08
CA ILE A 22 1.75 7.30 0.25
C ILE A 22 2.76 7.69 -0.85
N CYS A 23 2.29 7.75 -2.09
CA CYS A 23 3.10 8.10 -3.24
C CYS A 23 2.30 8.97 -4.22
N ASN A 24 2.91 10.07 -4.69
CA ASN A 24 2.35 10.97 -5.71
C ASN A 24 3.28 11.10 -6.93
N GLU A 25 4.14 10.10 -7.14
CA GLU A 25 5.08 10.11 -8.26
C GLU A 25 4.38 9.82 -9.58
N THR A 26 4.92 10.39 -10.65
CA THR A 26 4.36 10.21 -11.99
C THR A 26 4.60 8.79 -12.47
N GLY A 27 3.53 8.03 -12.70
CA GLY A 27 3.61 6.64 -13.15
C GLY A 27 2.29 5.93 -12.90
N ILE A 28 2.05 4.84 -13.62
CA ILE A 28 0.92 3.97 -13.28
C ILE A 28 1.32 3.17 -12.04
N GLN A 29 0.52 3.27 -10.99
CA GLN A 29 0.73 2.58 -9.72
C GLN A 29 -0.46 1.67 -9.46
N TYR A 30 -0.22 0.40 -9.13
CA TYR A 30 -1.28 -0.61 -9.03
C TYR A 30 -0.86 -1.79 -8.14
N GLU A 31 -1.84 -2.65 -7.83
CA GLU A 31 -1.64 -3.86 -7.00
C GLU A 31 -0.93 -3.59 -5.67
N PRO A 32 -1.47 -2.70 -4.80
CA PRO A 32 -0.89 -2.50 -3.48
C PRO A 32 -1.14 -3.73 -2.60
N GLU A 33 -0.10 -4.11 -1.85
CA GLU A 33 -0.11 -5.17 -0.84
C GLU A 33 0.45 -4.63 0.48
N ILE A 34 0.06 -5.20 1.61
CA ILE A 34 0.41 -4.67 2.93
C ILE A 34 0.80 -5.76 3.93
N GLY A 35 1.89 -5.52 4.66
CA GLY A 35 2.28 -6.28 5.85
C GLY A 35 2.34 -5.38 7.08
N PHE A 36 2.16 -5.94 8.28
CA PHE A 36 2.25 -5.20 9.54
C PHE A 36 3.24 -5.86 10.49
N ASP A 37 4.22 -5.10 10.99
CA ASP A 37 5.27 -5.61 11.89
C ASP A 37 4.93 -5.51 13.39
N GLY A 38 3.74 -5.02 13.74
CA GLY A 38 3.38 -4.71 15.13
C GLY A 38 3.58 -3.24 15.50
N THR A 39 4.31 -2.46 14.69
CA THR A 39 4.59 -1.03 14.88
C THR A 39 4.21 -0.20 13.66
N ASN A 40 4.65 -0.60 12.47
CA ASN A 40 4.40 0.07 11.20
C ASN A 40 3.82 -0.91 10.19
N PHE A 41 3.09 -0.36 9.23
CA PHE A 41 2.75 -1.04 7.99
C PHE A 41 3.92 -0.91 7.02
N PHE A 42 4.15 -1.96 6.23
CA PHE A 42 4.92 -1.87 5.01
C PHE A 42 3.98 -2.09 3.83
N VAL A 43 3.77 -1.03 3.05
CA VAL A 43 2.95 -1.05 1.85
C VAL A 43 3.89 -1.21 0.67
N ILE A 44 3.59 -2.18 -0.20
CA ILE A 44 4.32 -2.40 -1.45
C ILE A 44 3.35 -2.29 -2.63
N TRP A 45 3.83 -1.90 -3.80
CA TRP A 45 3.01 -1.77 -5.01
C TRP A 45 3.84 -1.93 -6.28
N SER A 46 3.16 -2.23 -7.38
CA SER A 46 3.74 -2.20 -8.72
C SER A 46 3.74 -0.77 -9.26
N ASP A 47 4.86 -0.33 -9.80
CA ASP A 47 5.06 1.04 -10.26
C ASP A 47 5.74 1.11 -11.62
N VAL A 48 5.13 1.86 -12.55
CA VAL A 48 5.61 2.08 -13.93
C VAL A 48 6.09 3.52 -14.12
N ARG A 49 6.73 4.12 -13.11
CA ARG A 49 7.43 5.41 -13.27
C ARG A 49 8.75 5.32 -14.05
N GLY A 50 9.30 4.11 -14.18
CA GLY A 50 10.52 3.83 -14.94
C GLY A 50 10.23 3.23 -16.32
N SER A 51 11.27 2.69 -16.97
CA SER A 51 11.15 2.00 -18.27
C SER A 51 10.47 0.63 -18.17
N ARG A 52 10.41 0.04 -16.98
CA ARG A 52 9.80 -1.26 -16.67
C ARG A 52 9.09 -1.22 -15.33
N THR A 53 8.07 -2.07 -15.17
CA THR A 53 7.39 -2.24 -13.89
C THR A 53 8.37 -2.74 -12.83
N SER A 54 8.38 -2.06 -11.69
CA SER A 54 9.18 -2.44 -10.52
C SER A 54 8.33 -2.44 -9.27
N ILE A 55 8.71 -3.23 -8.28
CA ILE A 55 8.06 -3.19 -6.97
C ILE A 55 8.68 -2.08 -6.13
N PHE A 56 7.83 -1.18 -5.66
CA PHE A 56 8.16 -0.13 -4.70
C PHE A 56 7.56 -0.46 -3.35
N GLY A 57 8.08 0.17 -2.29
CA GLY A 57 7.46 0.12 -0.98
C GLY A 57 7.71 1.36 -0.14
N ALA A 58 6.87 1.55 0.88
CA ALA A 58 6.98 2.61 1.87
C ALA A 58 6.46 2.13 3.22
N ARG A 59 7.12 2.54 4.30
CA ARG A 59 6.62 2.31 5.65
C ARG A 59 5.61 3.40 6.03
N VAL A 60 4.56 2.99 6.73
CA VAL A 60 3.49 3.88 7.21
C VAL A 60 3.23 3.56 8.68
N THR A 61 3.19 4.58 9.54
CA THR A 61 2.87 4.38 10.95
C THR A 61 1.40 4.01 11.14
N GLN A 62 1.03 3.50 12.32
CA GLN A 62 -0.38 3.28 12.69
C GLN A 62 -1.24 4.55 12.63
N SER A 63 -0.63 5.73 12.76
CA SER A 63 -1.31 7.02 12.67
C SER A 63 -1.46 7.54 11.24
N GLY A 64 -1.02 6.77 10.22
CA GLY A 64 -1.06 7.18 8.82
C GLY A 64 0.08 8.12 8.40
N THR A 65 1.15 8.24 9.21
CA THR A 65 2.33 9.00 8.81
C THR A 65 3.17 8.17 7.86
N VAL A 66 3.39 8.67 6.65
CA VAL A 66 4.24 8.01 5.64
C VAL A 66 5.70 8.30 5.96
N LEU A 67 6.45 7.26 6.29
CA LEU A 67 7.86 7.37 6.69
C LEU A 67 8.81 7.43 5.48
N ASP A 68 8.38 6.87 4.34
CA ASP A 68 9.14 6.87 3.09
C ASP A 68 8.29 7.46 1.95
N PRO A 69 8.04 8.79 1.92
CA PRO A 69 7.21 9.43 0.90
C PRO A 69 7.73 9.17 -0.52
N GLY A 70 6.85 8.81 -1.45
CA GLY A 70 7.23 8.45 -2.82
C GLY A 70 7.72 7.00 -2.97
N GLY A 71 8.05 6.34 -1.86
CA GLY A 71 8.53 4.97 -1.79
C GLY A 71 9.96 4.80 -2.31
N PHE A 72 10.50 3.60 -2.09
CA PHE A 72 11.77 3.16 -2.63
C PHE A 72 11.60 1.84 -3.39
N ARG A 73 12.42 1.65 -4.43
CA ARG A 73 12.44 0.42 -5.22
C ARG A 73 12.99 -0.72 -4.35
N LEU A 74 12.29 -1.86 -4.28
CA LEU A 74 12.73 -2.98 -3.45
C LEU A 74 13.92 -3.75 -4.06
N LEU A 75 14.02 -3.77 -5.38
CA LEU A 75 15.14 -4.36 -6.11
C LEU A 75 15.70 -3.38 -7.12
N LEU A 76 17.01 -3.20 -7.11
CA LEU A 76 17.70 -2.30 -8.04
C LEU A 76 17.92 -2.91 -9.43
N GLN A 77 17.52 -4.16 -9.64
CA GLN A 77 17.69 -4.82 -10.93
C GLN A 77 16.65 -4.32 -11.94
N ASP A 78 17.09 -4.04 -13.17
CA ASP A 78 16.28 -3.47 -14.24
C ASP A 78 15.41 -4.49 -15.00
N ASP A 79 14.96 -5.52 -14.30
CA ASP A 79 14.04 -6.50 -14.86
C ASP A 79 12.61 -6.22 -14.39
N GLU A 80 11.65 -6.64 -15.23
CA GLU A 80 10.24 -6.46 -14.94
C GLU A 80 9.80 -7.35 -13.77
N GLN A 81 9.15 -6.72 -12.80
CA GLN A 81 8.66 -7.35 -11.57
C GLN A 81 7.17 -7.05 -11.41
N SER A 82 6.37 -8.07 -11.07
CA SER A 82 4.91 -7.93 -10.90
C SER A 82 4.36 -8.95 -9.90
N HIS A 83 3.05 -8.86 -9.60
CA HIS A 83 2.34 -9.82 -8.76
C HIS A 83 3.04 -10.06 -7.42
N SER A 84 3.28 -8.97 -6.69
CA SER A 84 3.94 -9.05 -5.40
C SER A 84 3.05 -9.61 -4.30
N SER A 85 3.66 -10.16 -3.25
CA SER A 85 2.98 -10.51 -2.00
C SER A 85 3.93 -10.30 -0.83
N ILE A 86 3.38 -10.02 0.36
CA ILE A 86 4.14 -9.67 1.56
C ILE A 86 3.61 -10.42 2.79
N ALA A 87 4.52 -10.88 3.64
CA ALA A 87 4.23 -11.43 4.97
C ALA A 87 5.26 -10.93 6.00
N TYR A 88 4.94 -11.00 7.28
CA TYR A 88 5.85 -10.66 8.38
C TYR A 88 5.99 -11.84 9.34
N ASP A 89 7.22 -12.21 9.69
CA ASP A 89 7.53 -13.41 10.49
C ASP A 89 7.84 -13.11 11.97
N SER A 90 7.41 -11.95 12.49
CA SER A 90 7.79 -11.36 13.79
C SER A 90 9.19 -10.72 13.87
N THR A 91 10.01 -10.85 12.83
CA THR A 91 11.34 -10.22 12.76
C THR A 91 11.55 -9.46 11.44
N ASN A 92 11.18 -10.06 10.32
CA ASN A 92 11.43 -9.60 8.97
C ASN A 92 10.16 -9.64 8.11
N TYR A 93 10.14 -8.77 7.10
CA TYR A 93 9.20 -8.89 6.00
C TYR A 93 9.75 -9.87 4.96
N LEU A 94 8.94 -10.85 4.56
CA LEU A 94 9.15 -11.63 3.36
C LEU A 94 8.32 -11.00 2.24
N VAL A 95 9.00 -10.48 1.21
CA VAL A 95 8.37 -9.99 -0.01
C VAL A 95 8.72 -10.93 -1.16
N VAL A 96 7.73 -11.33 -1.93
CA VAL A 96 7.89 -12.16 -3.13
C VAL A 96 7.29 -11.44 -4.34
N TRP A 97 7.78 -11.75 -5.52
CA TRP A 97 7.33 -11.18 -6.79
C TRP A 97 7.57 -12.17 -7.93
N LYS A 98 6.87 -12.00 -9.05
CA LYS A 98 7.17 -12.67 -10.32
C LYS A 98 8.26 -11.89 -11.04
N PHE A 99 9.24 -12.62 -11.57
CA PHE A 99 10.27 -12.08 -12.46
C PHE A 99 9.99 -12.46 -13.91
N GLY A 100 10.00 -11.49 -14.82
CA GLY A 100 9.77 -11.70 -16.25
C GLY A 100 8.31 -12.07 -16.57
N CYS A 101 7.73 -11.42 -17.57
CA CYS A 101 6.39 -11.78 -18.05
C CYS A 101 6.44 -13.06 -18.89
#